data_AF-A0A944BAF4-F1
#
_entry.id   AF-A0A944BAF4-F1
#
_cell.length_a   1.000
_cell.length_b   1.000
_cell.length_c   1.000
_cell.angle_alpha   90.00
_cell.angle_beta   90.00
_cell.angle_gamma   90.00
#
_symmetry.space_group_name_H-M   'P 1'
#
loop_
_entity.id
_entity.type
_entity.pdbx_description
1 polymer ?
#
loop_
_entity_poly.entity_id
_entity_poly.type
_entity_poly.pdbx_seq_one_letter_code
_entity_poly.pdbx_strand_id
1 'polypeptide(L)'
;MKKISNTLVKTLLTFSFFVTTYSVAQARVQNRINYLPVAQRYEGKRSTSFEVFQALDGGALATEISDKILRIYDGKTVLILGDNFYEGQIIKIKKPMQLGIYKYETKKGDIKTVPVVR
;
A
#
# COMPACT_ATOMS: atom_id res chain seq x y z
N MET A 1 -47.65 22.45 -10.82
CA MET A 1 -46.50 21.74 -11.43
C MET A 1 -45.25 22.03 -10.60
N LYS A 2 -44.66 21.02 -9.96
CA LYS A 2 -43.57 21.16 -8.97
C LYS A 2 -42.25 21.38 -9.72
N LYS A 3 -41.70 22.60 -9.68
CA LYS A 3 -40.37 22.92 -10.22
C LYS A 3 -39.33 22.22 -9.35
N ILE A 4 -38.78 21.11 -9.84
CA ILE A 4 -37.64 20.45 -9.20
C ILE A 4 -36.43 21.37 -9.40
N SER A 5 -35.82 21.77 -8.29
CA SER A 5 -34.65 22.65 -8.27
C SER A 5 -33.46 22.00 -8.97
N ASN A 6 -32.93 22.65 -10.00
CA ASN A 6 -31.75 22.24 -10.79
C ASN A 6 -30.45 22.11 -9.96
N THR A 7 -30.47 22.44 -8.66
CA THR A 7 -29.34 22.31 -7.76
C THR A 7 -29.12 20.85 -7.35
N LEU A 8 -30.19 20.07 -7.12
CA LEU A 8 -30.09 18.65 -6.71
C LEU A 8 -29.55 17.75 -7.83
N VAL A 9 -29.87 18.06 -9.09
CA VAL A 9 -29.42 17.29 -10.26
C VAL A 9 -27.92 17.51 -10.52
N LYS A 10 -27.38 18.71 -10.23
CA LYS A 10 -25.95 19.01 -10.39
C LYS A 10 -25.06 18.32 -9.35
N THR A 11 -25.55 18.10 -8.13
CA THR A 11 -24.80 17.40 -7.06
C THR A 11 -24.74 15.89 -7.29
N LEU A 12 -25.81 15.27 -7.81
CA LEU A 12 -25.78 13.84 -8.15
C LEU A 12 -24.86 13.53 -9.34
N LEU A 13 -24.83 14.42 -10.34
CA LEU A 13 -23.98 14.23 -11.53
C LEU A 13 -22.49 14.34 -11.22
N THR A 14 -22.09 15.22 -10.29
CA THR A 14 -20.69 15.38 -9.88
C THR A 14 -20.20 14.20 -9.04
N PHE A 15 -21.05 13.58 -8.23
CA PHE A 15 -20.70 12.35 -7.50
C PHE A 15 -20.55 11.15 -8.44
N SER A 16 -21.42 11.03 -9.45
CA SER A 16 -21.33 9.98 -10.47
C SER A 16 -20.07 10.07 -11.34
N PHE A 17 -19.54 11.29 -11.56
CA PHE A 17 -18.33 11.48 -12.38
C PHE A 17 -17.04 11.21 -11.59
N PHE A 18 -17.06 11.35 -10.27
CA PHE A 18 -15.91 10.97 -9.43
C PHE A 18 -15.74 9.45 -9.32
N VAL A 19 -16.83 8.68 -9.47
CA VAL A 19 -16.79 7.21 -9.30
C VAL A 19 -16.34 6.49 -10.58
N THR A 20 -16.59 7.05 -11.78
CA THR A 20 -16.31 6.34 -13.04
C THR A 20 -14.84 6.35 -13.47
N THR A 21 -13.96 7.14 -12.85
CA THR A 21 -12.52 7.12 -13.17
C THR A 21 -11.68 6.27 -12.22
N TYR A 22 -12.23 5.72 -11.14
CA TYR A 22 -11.49 4.79 -10.27
C TYR A 22 -11.42 3.38 -10.84
N SER A 23 -12.20 3.07 -11.88
CA SER A 23 -12.21 1.77 -12.55
C SER A 23 -11.09 1.64 -13.58
N VAL A 24 -9.85 1.95 -13.19
CA VAL A 24 -8.73 1.14 -13.69
C VAL A 24 -8.68 -0.03 -12.72
N ALA A 25 -9.17 -1.19 -13.13
CA ALA A 25 -9.07 -2.41 -12.34
C ALA A 25 -7.59 -2.67 -12.02
N GLN A 26 -7.14 -2.17 -10.88
CA GLN A 26 -5.79 -2.43 -10.40
C GLN A 26 -5.81 -3.87 -9.94
N ALA A 27 -5.23 -4.78 -10.75
CA ALA A 27 -5.07 -6.16 -10.31
C ALA A 27 -4.41 -6.17 -8.92
N ARG A 28 -5.08 -6.82 -7.95
CA ARG A 28 -4.67 -6.90 -6.54
C ARG A 28 -3.17 -7.20 -6.44
N VAL A 29 -2.49 -6.53 -5.53
CA VAL A 29 -1.04 -6.64 -5.31
C VAL A 29 -0.56 -8.10 -5.30
N GLN A 30 -1.36 -8.98 -4.69
CA GLN A 30 -1.11 -10.43 -4.59
C GLN A 30 -0.75 -11.09 -5.93
N ASN A 31 -1.36 -10.65 -7.04
CA ASN A 31 -1.16 -11.23 -8.38
C ASN A 31 0.17 -10.83 -9.03
N ARG A 32 0.92 -9.90 -8.42
CA ARG A 32 2.17 -9.34 -8.95
C ARG A 32 3.39 -9.67 -8.07
N ILE A 33 3.22 -10.63 -7.15
CA ILE A 33 4.28 -11.05 -6.23
C ILE A 33 4.95 -12.29 -6.78
N ASN A 34 6.28 -12.25 -6.85
CA ASN A 34 7.09 -13.44 -7.09
C ASN A 34 7.45 -14.04 -5.73
N TYR A 35 6.75 -15.12 -5.35
CA TYR A 35 6.97 -15.80 -4.09
C TYR A 35 8.30 -16.55 -4.07
N LEU A 36 8.96 -16.53 -2.91
CA LEU A 36 10.06 -17.44 -2.64
C LEU A 36 9.50 -18.87 -2.50
N PRO A 37 10.28 -19.91 -2.87
CA PRO A 37 9.88 -21.31 -2.68
C PRO A 37 9.57 -21.63 -1.20
N VAL A 38 10.30 -20.99 -0.29
CA VAL A 38 10.10 -21.09 1.16
C VAL A 38 10.23 -19.69 1.75
N ALA A 39 9.26 -19.31 2.59
CA ALA A 39 9.34 -18.06 3.33
C ALA A 39 10.54 -18.08 4.28
N GLN A 40 11.29 -16.99 4.33
CA GLN A 40 12.49 -16.88 5.16
C GLN A 40 12.36 -15.75 6.17
N ARG A 41 13.11 -15.80 7.26
CA ARG A 41 13.09 -14.72 8.25
C ARG A 41 13.58 -13.43 7.61
N TYR A 42 12.81 -12.37 7.76
CA TYR A 42 13.18 -11.05 7.26
C TYR A 42 14.38 -10.52 8.06
N GLU A 43 15.55 -10.53 7.42
CA GLU A 43 16.82 -10.01 7.95
C GLU A 43 17.22 -10.52 9.34
N GLY A 44 16.80 -11.73 9.72
CA GLY A 44 17.09 -12.25 11.06
C GLY A 44 16.34 -11.55 12.21
N LYS A 45 15.44 -10.60 11.92
CA LYS A 45 14.80 -9.75 12.93
C LYS A 45 13.79 -10.50 13.80
N ARG A 46 13.66 -10.08 15.06
CA ARG A 46 12.66 -10.60 16.02
C ARG A 46 11.36 -9.79 16.00
N SER A 47 11.47 -8.49 15.74
CA SER A 47 10.35 -7.59 15.51
C SER A 47 10.88 -6.34 14.82
N THR A 48 10.05 -5.70 14.01
CA THR A 48 10.35 -4.39 13.44
C THR A 48 9.06 -3.60 13.25
N SER A 49 9.18 -2.34 12.85
CA SER A 49 8.06 -1.44 12.60
C SER A 49 8.24 -0.72 11.28
N PHE A 50 7.15 -0.49 10.57
CA PHE A 50 7.14 0.15 9.26
C PHE A 50 6.13 1.27 9.26
N GLU A 51 6.43 2.39 8.61
CA GLU A 51 5.46 3.44 8.32
C GLU A 51 4.99 3.29 6.88
N VAL A 52 3.68 3.19 6.68
CA VAL A 52 3.06 3.14 5.37
C VAL A 52 3.18 4.51 4.70
N PHE A 53 3.73 4.57 3.49
CA PHE A 53 3.72 5.80 2.69
C PHE A 53 2.80 5.68 1.46
N GLN A 54 2.33 4.47 1.12
CA GLN A 54 1.37 4.27 0.03
C GLN A 54 0.52 3.02 0.27
N ALA A 55 -0.79 3.21 0.42
CA ALA A 55 -1.76 2.12 0.45
C ALA A 55 -2.08 1.62 -0.98
N LEU A 56 -2.27 0.32 -1.12
CA LEU A 56 -2.57 -0.37 -2.38
C LEU A 56 -3.74 -1.35 -2.16
N ASP A 57 -4.36 -1.82 -3.24
CA ASP A 57 -5.35 -2.90 -3.14
C ASP A 57 -4.65 -4.24 -2.82
N GLY A 58 -4.90 -4.78 -1.63
CA GLY A 58 -4.26 -5.99 -1.12
C GLY A 58 -2.88 -5.82 -0.50
N GLY A 59 -2.43 -4.59 -0.25
CA GLY A 59 -1.19 -4.35 0.49
C GLY A 59 -0.83 -2.88 0.69
N ALA A 60 0.37 -2.62 1.19
CA ALA A 60 0.91 -1.27 1.31
C ALA A 60 2.42 -1.26 1.12
N LEU A 61 2.93 -0.22 0.45
CA LEU A 61 4.35 0.10 0.49
C LEU A 61 4.65 0.87 1.78
N ALA A 62 5.64 0.39 2.50
CA ALA A 62 6.01 0.93 3.80
C ALA A 62 7.53 0.95 3.95
N THR A 63 8.04 1.93 4.71
CA THR A 63 9.47 2.07 4.99
C THR A 63 9.73 1.65 6.42
N GLU A 64 10.75 0.82 6.61
CA GLU A 64 11.16 0.39 7.95
C GLU A 64 11.63 1.58 8.79
N ILE A 65 11.18 1.62 10.04
CA ILE A 65 11.58 2.62 11.04
C ILE A 65 12.91 2.16 11.65
N SER A 66 13.99 2.85 11.35
CA SER A 66 15.33 2.55 11.87
C SER A 66 15.55 3.13 13.26
N ASP A 67 15.07 4.36 13.51
CA ASP A 67 15.13 5.05 14.79
C ASP A 67 13.74 5.59 15.18
N LYS A 68 13.17 5.00 16.22
CA LYS A 68 11.83 5.35 16.74
C LYS A 68 11.82 6.67 17.50
N ILE A 69 12.96 7.10 18.05
CA ILE A 69 13.08 8.32 18.85
C ILE A 69 13.23 9.52 17.92
N LEU A 70 14.01 9.37 16.84
CA LEU A 70 14.28 10.45 15.89
C LEU A 70 13.36 10.46 14.65
N ARG A 71 12.46 9.47 14.52
CA ARG A 71 11.59 9.28 13.33
C ARG A 71 12.40 9.32 12.02
N ILE A 72 13.55 8.67 12.02
CA ILE A 72 14.36 8.52 10.80
C ILE A 72 13.86 7.25 10.10
N TYR A 73 13.53 7.39 8.81
CA TYR A 73 12.96 6.34 7.96
C TYR A 73 13.91 6.03 6.80
N ASP A 74 15.17 5.71 7.12
CA ASP A 74 16.20 5.22 6.19
C ASP A 74 16.25 3.68 6.12
N GLY A 75 15.31 3.01 6.77
CA GLY A 75 15.14 1.56 6.67
C GLY A 75 14.63 1.12 5.30
N LYS A 76 14.63 -0.20 5.04
CA LYS A 76 14.23 -0.72 3.73
C LYS A 76 12.75 -0.50 3.46
N THR A 77 12.43 -0.12 2.23
CA THR A 77 11.06 -0.18 1.72
C THR A 77 10.64 -1.63 1.53
N VAL A 78 9.44 -1.98 1.97
CA VAL A 78 8.82 -3.30 1.86
C VAL A 78 7.40 -3.17 1.32
N LEU A 79 6.86 -4.27 0.81
CA LEU A 79 5.42 -4.45 0.64
C LEU A 79 4.88 -5.25 1.84
N ILE A 80 3.86 -4.73 2.53
CA ILE A 80 3.11 -5.44 3.56
C ILE A 80 1.78 -5.90 2.97
N LEU A 81 1.44 -7.19 3.13
CA LEU A 81 0.17 -7.75 2.68
C LEU A 81 -0.95 -7.48 3.68
N GLY A 82 -2.14 -7.14 3.18
CA GLY A 82 -3.33 -6.86 3.99
C GLY A 82 -4.23 -5.83 3.33
N ASP A 83 -5.29 -5.45 4.04
CA ASP A 83 -6.29 -4.48 3.57
C ASP A 83 -6.45 -3.34 4.58
N ASN A 84 -7.09 -2.25 4.17
CA ASN A 84 -7.39 -1.07 5.00
C ASN A 84 -6.17 -0.32 5.54
N PHE A 85 -5.06 -0.31 4.80
CA PHE A 85 -3.92 0.54 5.11
C PHE A 85 -4.17 2.01 4.76
N TYR A 86 -3.48 2.91 5.45
CA TYR A 86 -3.45 4.34 5.14
C TYR A 86 -2.05 4.94 5.33
N GLU A 87 -1.77 6.05 4.64
CA GLU A 87 -0.50 6.76 4.73
C GLU A 87 -0.23 7.29 6.15
N GLY A 88 1.01 7.15 6.64
CA GLY A 88 1.42 7.46 8.01
C GLY A 88 1.13 6.38 9.04
N GLN A 89 0.45 5.28 8.66
CA GLN A 89 0.17 4.19 9.59
C GLN A 89 1.45 3.45 9.99
N ILE A 90 1.64 3.24 11.30
CA ILE A 90 2.74 2.42 11.82
C ILE A 90 2.28 0.98 12.01
N ILE A 91 2.91 0.05 11.28
CA ILE A 91 2.69 -1.40 11.38
C ILE A 91 3.83 -2.02 12.17
N LYS A 92 3.53 -2.70 13.28
CA LYS A 92 4.51 -3.49 14.03
C LYS A 92 4.35 -4.97 13.74
N ILE A 93 5.41 -5.59 13.20
CA ILE A 93 5.43 -7.02 12.89
C ILE A 93 6.34 -7.74 13.89
N LYS A 94 5.88 -8.87 14.44
CA LYS A 94 6.66 -9.78 15.28
C LYS A 94 7.06 -10.99 14.44
N LYS A 95 8.31 -11.43 14.57
CA LYS A 95 8.91 -12.52 13.78
C LYS A 95 8.65 -12.33 12.27
N PRO A 96 9.03 -11.18 11.68
CA PRO A 96 8.71 -10.87 10.30
C PRO A 96 9.31 -11.91 9.34
N MET A 97 8.52 -12.30 8.35
CA MET A 97 8.90 -13.26 7.30
C MET A 97 8.88 -12.57 5.95
N GLN A 98 9.92 -12.79 5.15
CA GLN A 98 9.94 -12.44 3.74
C GLN A 98 9.31 -13.57 2.93
N LEU A 99 8.24 -13.25 2.22
CA LEU A 99 7.46 -14.19 1.42
C LEU A 99 7.87 -14.21 -0.06
N GLY A 100 8.47 -13.12 -0.54
CA GLY A 100 8.66 -12.89 -1.96
C GLY A 100 9.28 -11.53 -2.25
N ILE A 101 9.24 -11.17 -3.53
CA ILE A 101 9.55 -9.83 -4.01
C ILE A 101 8.36 -9.27 -4.79
N TYR A 102 8.16 -7.96 -4.65
CA TYR A 102 7.17 -7.19 -5.37
C TYR A 102 7.86 -6.14 -6.22
N LYS A 103 7.49 -6.07 -7.49
CA LYS A 103 8.01 -5.09 -8.45
C LYS A 103 6.93 -4.05 -8.74
N TYR A 104 7.29 -2.78 -8.67
CA TYR A 104 6.40 -1.67 -9.00
C TYR A 104 7.12 -0.57 -9.77
N GLU A 105 6.36 0.22 -10.50
CA GLU A 105 6.82 1.40 -11.19
C GLU A 105 6.53 2.64 -10.34
N THR A 106 7.52 3.50 -10.17
CA THR A 106 7.34 4.77 -9.46
C THR A 106 6.65 5.80 -10.36
N LYS A 107 6.18 6.90 -9.79
CA LYS A 107 5.62 8.03 -10.57
C LYS A 107 6.59 8.62 -11.60
N LYS A 108 7.91 8.38 -11.46
CA LYS A 108 8.95 8.85 -12.38
C LYS A 108 9.26 7.83 -13.50
N GLY A 109 8.58 6.69 -13.52
CA GLY A 109 8.84 5.60 -14.48
C GLY A 109 9.93 4.62 -14.03
N ASP A 110 10.58 4.85 -12.88
CA ASP A 110 11.59 3.92 -12.37
C ASP A 110 10.96 2.62 -11.88
N ILE A 111 11.54 1.50 -12.28
CA ILE A 111 11.17 0.19 -11.75
C ILE A 111 11.90 -0.07 -10.44
N LYS A 112 11.15 -0.37 -9.39
CA LYS A 112 11.67 -0.78 -8.08
C LYS A 112 11.22 -2.18 -7.71
N THR A 113 12.09 -2.89 -7.01
CA THR A 113 11.82 -4.22 -6.44
C THR A 113 12.00 -4.16 -4.94
N VAL A 114 11.01 -4.64 -4.18
CA VAL A 114 11.01 -4.60 -2.72
C VAL A 114 10.62 -5.97 -2.15
N PRO A 115 11.09 -6.33 -0.94
CA PRO A 115 10.66 -7.56 -0.30
C PRO A 115 9.20 -7.47 0.13
N VAL A 116 8.50 -8.61 0.06
CA VAL A 116 7.15 -8.79 0.62
C VAL A 116 7.28 -9.34 2.03
N VAL A 117 6.72 -8.64 3.01
CA VAL A 117 6.82 -8.97 4.44
C VAL A 117 5.45 -9.19 5.07
N ARG A 118 5.38 -10.17 5.98
CA ARG A 118 4.24 -10.44 6.87
C ARG A 118 4.72 -10.74 8.28
#